data_AF-A0A7L3HYY1-F1
#
_entry.id   AF-A0A7L3HYY1-F1
#
_cell.length_a   1.000
_cell.length_b   1.000
_cell.length_c   1.000
_cell.angle_alpha   90.00
_cell.angle_beta   90.00
_cell.angle_gamma   90.00
#
_symmetry.space_group_name_H-M   'P 1'
#
loop_
_entity.id
_entity.type
_entity.pdbx_description
1 polymer ?
#
loop_
_entity_poly.entity_id
_entity_poly.type
_entity_poly.pdbx_seq_one_letter_code
_entity_poly.pdbx_strand_id
1 'polypeptide(L)'
;AEVQMTSSVKRKCVSNTTEPGFSMVPRFNFASNIPVEGVLKATNQRLPESDKKAGLVSKKRATRRLLNRYQLEAELKNKDHLVETLKQQLARAEGAQQELKKEKERLVQEVGKIKKVHDTCIRILEYTSMNPGKEFVLCLHSVIFPLTLQMLTEKVLKELMLFFRTVAKEKEILEAVMANWKSDRDEKLNALEKHSYIQAQIKDWAAILEALQKHLAM
;
A
#
# COMPACT_ATOMS: atom_id res chain seq x y z
N ALA A 1 -56.36 13.23 -17.31
CA ALA A 1 -56.67 14.34 -18.22
C ALA A 1 -56.11 15.60 -17.57
N GLU A 2 -54.91 16.02 -18.00
CA GLU A 2 -54.69 17.02 -19.06
C GLU A 2 -54.88 18.45 -18.52
N VAL A 3 -53.77 19.15 -18.20
CA VAL A 3 -53.00 20.09 -19.06
C VAL A 3 -53.52 21.53 -18.84
N GLN A 4 -52.69 22.37 -18.17
CA GLN A 4 -52.07 23.63 -18.67
C GLN A 4 -53.07 24.68 -19.19
N MET A 5 -52.89 26.00 -19.13
CA MET A 5 -51.77 26.96 -19.03
C MET A 5 -52.51 28.33 -18.89
N THR A 6 -52.01 29.43 -18.31
CA THR A 6 -51.08 30.40 -18.92
C THR A 6 -50.93 31.66 -18.03
N SER A 7 -49.71 32.24 -18.03
CA SER A 7 -49.37 33.69 -18.00
C SER A 7 -49.74 34.57 -16.79
N SER A 8 -48.99 35.57 -16.32
CA SER A 8 -47.66 36.13 -16.66
C SER A 8 -47.31 37.29 -15.70
N VAL A 9 -46.02 37.35 -15.29
CA VAL A 9 -45.14 38.55 -15.17
C VAL A 9 -45.57 39.76 -14.31
N LYS A 10 -44.80 40.04 -13.24
CA LYS A 10 -44.02 41.29 -13.08
C LYS A 10 -42.97 41.19 -11.95
N ARG A 11 -41.74 41.56 -12.31
CA ARG A 11 -40.54 41.62 -11.47
C ARG A 11 -40.66 42.74 -10.46
N LYS A 12 -40.10 42.55 -9.26
CA LYS A 12 -39.47 43.63 -8.51
C LYS A 12 -38.16 43.11 -7.91
N CYS A 13 -37.06 43.60 -8.47
CA CYS A 13 -35.71 43.38 -8.00
C CYS A 13 -35.52 44.08 -6.65
N VAL A 14 -34.96 43.36 -5.68
CA VAL A 14 -34.20 43.94 -4.58
C VAL A 14 -32.84 43.27 -4.60
N SER A 15 -31.84 44.07 -4.94
CA SER A 15 -30.42 43.74 -4.86
C SER A 15 -30.02 43.55 -3.40
N ASN A 16 -29.31 42.48 -3.09
CA ASN A 16 -28.24 42.50 -2.08
C ASN A 16 -27.21 41.41 -2.40
N THR A 17 -26.01 41.90 -2.60
CA THR A 17 -24.73 41.23 -2.84
C THR A 17 -24.36 40.31 -1.69
N THR A 18 -23.97 39.06 -1.96
CA THR A 18 -22.88 38.30 -1.30
C THR A 18 -22.72 36.97 -2.06
N GLU A 19 -21.61 36.82 -2.78
CA GLU A 19 -21.29 35.62 -3.55
C GLU A 19 -20.83 34.46 -2.66
N PRO A 20 -21.30 33.22 -2.89
CA PRO A 20 -20.63 32.01 -2.45
C PRO A 20 -19.68 31.50 -3.56
N GLY A 21 -18.38 31.67 -3.36
CA GLY A 21 -17.35 31.21 -4.29
C GLY A 21 -17.30 29.69 -4.40
N PHE A 22 -17.77 29.15 -5.52
CA PHE A 22 -17.59 27.74 -5.89
C PHE A 22 -16.39 27.56 -6.84
N SER A 23 -15.57 26.56 -6.50
CA SER A 23 -14.76 25.73 -7.41
C SER A 23 -13.65 26.41 -8.21
N MET A 24 -12.43 26.40 -7.65
CA MET A 24 -11.20 26.68 -8.41
C MET A 24 -10.72 25.38 -9.08
N VAL A 25 -11.00 25.26 -10.38
CA VAL A 25 -10.43 24.20 -11.23
C VAL A 25 -8.94 24.51 -11.47
N PRO A 26 -7.99 23.60 -11.20
CA PRO A 26 -6.58 23.85 -11.50
C PRO A 26 -6.35 23.92 -13.02
N ARG A 27 -5.99 25.11 -13.52
CA ARG A 27 -5.49 25.29 -14.88
C ARG A 27 -4.04 24.77 -14.94
N PHE A 28 -3.83 23.62 -15.59
CA PHE A 28 -2.49 23.13 -15.90
C PHE A 28 -1.94 23.86 -17.13
N ASN A 29 -0.96 24.74 -16.93
CA ASN A 29 -0.16 25.31 -18.00
C ASN A 29 1.05 24.40 -18.25
N PHE A 30 1.07 23.70 -19.38
CA PHE A 30 2.28 23.01 -19.86
C PHE A 30 3.18 24.04 -20.55
N ALA A 31 4.11 24.63 -19.81
CA ALA A 31 5.20 25.39 -20.40
C ALA A 31 6.30 24.42 -20.87
N SER A 32 6.34 24.16 -22.18
CA SER A 32 7.46 23.50 -22.84
C SER A 32 8.59 24.50 -23.04
N ASN A 33 9.74 24.26 -22.41
CA ASN A 33 10.99 24.96 -22.70
C ASN A 33 11.43 24.65 -24.14
N ILE A 34 11.53 25.68 -24.98
CA ILE A 34 12.25 25.62 -26.27
C ILE A 34 13.41 26.62 -26.17
N PRO A 35 14.65 26.27 -26.56
CA PRO A 35 15.78 27.17 -26.48
C PRO A 35 15.67 28.29 -27.52
N VAL A 36 16.01 29.51 -27.08
CA VAL A 36 16.17 30.71 -27.89
C VAL A 36 17.44 30.58 -28.72
N GLU A 37 17.31 30.56 -30.05
CA GLU A 37 18.39 30.92 -30.96
C GLU A 37 17.79 31.35 -32.31
N GLY A 38 18.16 32.54 -32.81
CA GLY A 38 17.83 32.98 -34.17
C GLY A 38 17.14 34.33 -34.28
N VAL A 39 17.85 35.39 -33.89
CA VAL A 39 17.52 36.79 -34.22
C VAL A 39 17.59 36.98 -35.74
N LEU A 40 16.46 37.27 -36.38
CA LEU A 40 16.42 37.93 -37.70
C LEU A 40 15.29 38.97 -37.77
N LYS A 41 15.72 40.23 -37.63
CA LYS A 41 15.26 41.49 -38.25
C LYS A 41 13.76 41.72 -38.50
N ALA A 42 13.27 42.77 -37.83
CA ALA A 42 12.05 43.51 -38.10
C ALA A 42 12.03 44.15 -39.50
N THR A 43 10.85 44.24 -40.13
CA THR A 43 10.36 45.40 -40.90
C THR A 43 8.85 45.25 -41.15
N ASN A 44 8.13 46.35 -40.92
CA ASN A 44 6.69 46.55 -41.00
C ASN A 44 6.09 46.29 -42.40
N GLN A 45 4.82 45.85 -42.47
CA GLN A 45 3.71 46.57 -43.11
C GLN A 45 2.48 45.68 -43.33
N ARG A 46 1.30 46.26 -43.07
CA ARG A 46 -0.04 45.70 -43.29
C ARG A 46 -0.43 45.80 -44.78
N LEU A 47 -1.15 44.77 -45.21
CA LEU A 47 -2.18 44.70 -46.28
C LEU A 47 -1.71 44.57 -47.75
N PRO A 48 -2.33 43.63 -48.49
CA PRO A 48 -2.82 43.98 -49.83
C PRO A 48 -4.21 43.39 -50.16
N GLU A 49 -5.01 44.15 -50.91
CA GLU A 49 -6.23 43.70 -51.61
C GLU A 49 -5.91 43.04 -52.97
N SER A 50 -6.82 42.15 -53.37
CA SER A 50 -7.18 41.58 -54.70
C SER A 50 -6.48 42.14 -55.96
N ASP A 51 -6.20 41.41 -57.05
CA ASP A 51 -6.89 40.27 -57.66
C ASP A 51 -6.13 39.76 -58.91
N LYS A 52 -6.49 38.56 -59.39
CA LYS A 52 -6.23 37.91 -60.71
C LYS A 52 -5.02 36.96 -60.91
N LYS A 53 -5.42 35.67 -61.09
CA LYS A 53 -4.92 34.64 -62.03
C LYS A 53 -3.46 34.17 -61.95
N ALA A 54 -3.26 32.99 -61.33
CA ALA A 54 -3.03 31.71 -62.02
C ALA A 54 -2.40 30.68 -61.06
N GLY A 55 -3.06 29.51 -60.94
CA GLY A 55 -2.49 28.21 -60.56
C GLY A 55 -1.54 28.11 -59.37
N LEU A 56 -2.03 27.64 -58.22
CA LEU A 56 -1.81 26.26 -57.76
C LEU A 56 -2.50 26.08 -56.40
N VAL A 57 -3.54 25.24 -56.40
CA VAL A 57 -4.21 24.76 -55.21
C VAL A 57 -3.23 23.91 -54.40
N SER A 58 -2.53 24.51 -53.45
CA SER A 58 -1.84 23.77 -52.40
C SER A 58 -2.84 23.50 -51.27
N LYS A 59 -3.78 22.58 -51.54
CA LYS A 59 -4.45 21.84 -50.48
C LYS A 59 -3.35 21.11 -49.71
N LYS A 60 -2.89 21.68 -48.59
CA LYS A 60 -2.13 20.95 -47.56
C LYS A 60 -3.05 19.91 -46.95
N ARG A 61 -3.25 18.84 -47.70
CA ARG A 61 -3.73 17.56 -47.21
C ARG A 61 -2.73 17.19 -46.13
N ALA A 62 -3.19 17.10 -44.88
CA ALA A 62 -2.41 16.47 -43.82
C ALA A 62 -1.89 15.16 -44.41
N THR A 63 -0.58 15.08 -44.61
CA THR A 63 0.08 13.89 -45.11
C THR A 63 -0.09 12.87 -43.98
N ARG A 64 -1.21 12.15 -43.98
CA ARG A 64 -1.25 10.81 -43.39
C ARG A 64 -0.12 10.09 -44.12
N ARG A 65 1.06 10.06 -43.50
CA ARG A 65 2.12 9.13 -43.90
C ARG A 65 1.40 7.79 -43.99
N LEU A 66 1.39 7.22 -45.20
CA LEU A 66 0.93 5.86 -45.41
C LEU A 66 1.99 4.98 -44.74
N LEU A 67 1.91 4.87 -43.42
CA LEU A 67 2.68 3.90 -42.66
C LEU A 67 2.28 2.53 -43.20
N ASN A 68 3.28 1.71 -43.52
CA ASN A 68 3.05 0.34 -43.94
C ASN A 68 2.21 -0.37 -42.86
N ARG A 69 1.33 -1.31 -43.22
CA ARG A 69 0.41 -2.01 -42.30
C ARG A 69 1.13 -2.52 -41.05
N TYR A 70 2.36 -3.03 -41.21
CA TYR A 70 3.21 -3.49 -40.11
C TYR A 70 3.64 -2.38 -39.14
N GLN A 71 3.90 -1.16 -39.64
CA GLN A 71 4.25 -0.01 -38.80
C GLN A 71 3.04 0.49 -38.00
N LEU A 72 1.86 0.48 -38.62
CA LEU A 72 0.60 0.82 -37.93
C LEU A 72 0.27 -0.20 -36.84
N GLU A 73 0.48 -1.49 -37.11
CA GLU A 73 0.27 -2.55 -36.13
C GLU A 73 1.27 -2.46 -34.96
N ALA A 74 2.54 -2.13 -35.23
CA ALA A 74 3.53 -1.88 -34.20
C ALA A 74 3.20 -0.64 -33.35
N GLU A 75 2.72 0.44 -33.97
CA GLU A 75 2.29 1.65 -33.25
C GLU A 75 1.05 1.39 -32.39
N LEU A 76 0.11 0.59 -32.90
CA LEU A 76 -1.08 0.18 -32.14
C LEU A 76 -0.66 -0.65 -30.91
N LYS A 77 0.20 -1.65 -31.08
CA LYS A 77 0.73 -2.44 -29.96
C LYS A 77 1.47 -1.58 -28.93
N ASN A 78 2.25 -0.60 -29.37
CA ASN A 78 2.93 0.33 -28.48
C ASN A 78 1.93 1.22 -27.70
N LYS A 79 0.87 1.69 -28.36
CA LYS A 79 -0.19 2.48 -27.73
C LYS A 79 -1.01 1.65 -26.75
N ASP A 80 -1.35 0.42 -27.10
CA ASP A 80 -2.06 -0.51 -26.22
C ASP A 80 -1.21 -0.82 -24.98
N HIS A 81 0.09 -1.05 -25.16
CA HIS A 81 1.01 -1.25 -24.04
C HIS A 81 1.12 -0.01 -23.13
N LEU A 82 1.16 1.19 -23.72
CA LEU A 82 1.16 2.44 -22.97
C LEU A 82 -0.14 2.61 -22.17
N VAL A 83 -1.29 2.32 -22.79
CA VAL A 83 -2.59 2.38 -22.12
C VAL A 83 -2.65 1.42 -20.94
N GLU A 84 -2.19 0.18 -21.09
CA GLU A 84 -2.14 -0.78 -19.99
C GLU A 84 -1.19 -0.34 -18.87
N THR A 85 -0.05 0.25 -19.23
CA THR A 85 0.90 0.82 -18.25
C THR A 85 0.27 1.97 -17.47
N LEU A 86 -0.41 2.90 -18.16
CA LEU A 86 -1.10 4.03 -17.54
C LEU A 86 -2.27 3.58 -16.66
N LYS A 87 -3.03 2.55 -17.07
CA LYS A 87 -4.08 1.95 -16.23
C LYS A 87 -3.51 1.40 -14.93
N GLN A 88 -2.39 0.67 -15.00
CA GLN A 88 -1.73 0.15 -13.80
C GLN A 88 -1.21 1.27 -12.90
N GLN A 89 -0.63 2.33 -13.47
CA GLN A 89 -0.18 3.49 -12.70
C GLN A 89 -1.35 4.23 -12.03
N LEU A 90 -2.48 4.39 -12.74
CA LEU A 90 -3.68 4.99 -12.19
C LEU A 90 -4.24 4.18 -11.02
N ALA A 91 -4.37 2.86 -11.18
CA ALA A 91 -4.84 1.98 -10.10
C ALA A 91 -3.93 2.04 -8.85
N ARG A 92 -2.60 2.11 -9.05
CA ARG A 92 -1.64 2.30 -7.95
C ARG A 92 -1.79 3.66 -7.28
N ALA A 93 -1.98 4.72 -8.06
CA ALA A 93 -2.18 6.08 -7.54
C ALA A 93 -3.49 6.20 -6.75
N GLU A 94 -4.57 5.59 -7.23
CA GLU A 94 -5.86 5.54 -6.52
C GLU A 94 -5.74 4.77 -5.20
N GLY A 95 -5.02 3.64 -5.19
CA GLY A 95 -4.71 2.91 -3.96
C GLY A 95 -3.91 3.75 -2.96
N ALA A 96 -2.85 4.42 -3.42
CA ALA A 96 -2.05 5.32 -2.59
C ALA A 96 -2.89 6.50 -2.05
N GLN A 97 -3.79 7.05 -2.86
CA GLN A 97 -4.70 8.12 -2.44
C GLN A 97 -5.67 7.65 -1.35
N GLN A 98 -6.16 6.41 -1.43
CA GLN A 98 -7.04 5.84 -0.41
C GLN A 98 -6.32 5.65 0.93
N GLU A 99 -5.08 5.18 0.91
CA GLU A 99 -4.26 5.04 2.12
C GLU A 99 -3.92 6.41 2.74
N LEU A 100 -3.55 7.40 1.92
CA LEU A 100 -3.34 8.77 2.39
C LEU A 100 -4.61 9.37 3.03
N LYS A 101 -5.79 9.05 2.50
CA LYS A 101 -7.07 9.50 3.07
C LYS A 101 -7.32 8.88 4.44
N LYS A 102 -7.10 7.56 4.59
CA LYS A 102 -7.21 6.87 5.88
C LYS A 102 -6.23 7.45 6.91
N GLU A 103 -5.00 7.70 6.50
CA GLU A 103 -3.98 8.29 7.40
C GLU A 103 -4.36 9.71 7.81
N LYS A 104 -4.86 10.53 6.88
CA LYS A 104 -5.39 11.85 7.21
C LYS A 104 -6.52 11.77 8.24
N GLU A 105 -7.46 10.85 8.10
CA GLU A 105 -8.55 10.66 9.06
C GLU A 105 -8.02 10.26 10.45
N ARG A 106 -7.02 9.38 10.53
CA ARG A 106 -6.34 9.03 11.79
C ARG A 106 -5.67 10.24 12.42
N LEU A 107 -4.91 11.02 11.63
CA LEU A 107 -4.24 12.23 12.12
C LEU A 107 -5.24 13.27 12.64
N VAL A 108 -6.38 13.45 11.96
CA VAL A 108 -7.46 14.35 12.43
C VAL A 108 -8.01 13.89 13.79
N GLN A 109 -8.22 12.59 13.98
CA GLN A 109 -8.66 12.05 15.28
C GLN A 109 -7.62 12.30 16.37
N GLU A 110 -6.34 12.09 16.08
CA GLU A 110 -5.26 12.27 17.05
C GLU A 110 -5.08 13.73 17.45
N VAL A 111 -5.11 14.65 16.48
CA VAL A 111 -5.14 16.10 16.74
C VAL A 111 -6.32 16.47 17.64
N GLY A 112 -7.49 15.85 17.43
CA GLY A 112 -8.66 16.04 18.29
C GLY A 112 -8.42 15.59 19.75
N LYS A 113 -7.73 14.47 19.96
CA LYS A 113 -7.36 14.02 21.32
C LYS A 113 -6.36 14.95 21.98
N ILE A 114 -5.31 15.33 21.24
CA ILE A 114 -4.28 16.27 21.71
C ILE A 114 -4.92 17.60 22.12
N LYS A 115 -5.86 18.12 21.31
CA LYS A 115 -6.58 19.35 21.63
C LYS A 115 -7.38 19.23 22.93
N LYS A 116 -8.07 18.12 23.17
CA LYS A 116 -8.79 17.89 24.43
C LYS A 116 -7.85 17.88 25.64
N VAL A 117 -6.68 17.24 25.50
CA VAL A 117 -5.65 17.24 26.55
C VAL A 117 -5.14 18.66 26.79
N HIS A 118 -4.80 19.39 25.72
CA HIS A 118 -4.36 20.78 25.81
C HIS A 118 -5.39 21.67 26.51
N ASP A 119 -6.66 21.62 26.10
CA ASP A 119 -7.73 22.42 26.69
C ASP A 119 -7.94 22.07 28.18
N THR A 120 -7.75 20.80 28.55
CA THR A 120 -7.79 20.35 29.94
C THR A 120 -6.62 20.91 30.74
N CYS A 121 -5.40 20.87 30.18
CA CYS A 121 -4.21 21.45 30.81
C CYS A 121 -4.34 22.95 31.00
N ILE A 122 -4.84 23.69 30.00
CA ILE A 122 -5.09 25.14 30.12
C ILE A 122 -6.08 25.41 31.24
N ARG A 123 -7.21 24.69 31.30
CA ARG A 123 -8.22 24.88 32.36
C ARG A 123 -7.64 24.67 33.75
N ILE A 124 -6.77 23.67 33.90
CA ILE A 124 -6.09 23.40 35.17
C ILE A 124 -5.12 24.53 35.51
N LEU A 125 -4.33 25.01 34.55
CA LEU A 125 -3.40 26.12 34.76
C LEU A 125 -4.12 27.42 35.13
N GLU A 126 -5.25 27.71 34.49
CA GLU A 126 -6.12 28.85 34.82
C GLU A 126 -6.74 28.72 36.22
N TYR A 127 -7.14 27.52 36.63
CA TYR A 127 -7.70 27.30 37.96
C TYR A 127 -6.64 27.34 39.07
N THR A 128 -5.46 26.77 38.82
CA THR A 128 -4.33 26.74 39.76
C THR A 128 -3.66 28.11 39.92
N SER A 129 -3.67 28.95 38.88
CA SER A 129 -3.23 30.34 38.99
C SER A 129 -4.15 31.18 39.88
N MET A 130 -5.44 30.81 39.98
CA MET A 130 -6.42 31.42 40.87
C MET A 130 -6.42 30.85 42.30
N ASN A 131 -5.94 29.61 42.51
CA ASN A 131 -5.90 28.95 43.82
C ASN A 131 -4.59 28.15 44.03
N PRO A 132 -3.48 28.82 44.40
CA PRO A 132 -2.20 28.16 44.62
C PRO A 132 -2.20 27.48 46.00
N GLY A 133 -2.52 26.17 46.06
CA GLY A 133 -2.32 25.45 47.33
C GLY A 133 -2.80 24.01 47.46
N LYS A 134 -3.74 23.51 46.65
CA LYS A 134 -4.32 22.16 46.91
C LYS A 134 -4.45 21.21 45.71
N GLU A 135 -4.13 21.64 44.49
CA GLU A 135 -4.69 20.99 43.28
C GLU A 135 -3.65 20.46 42.26
N PHE A 136 -2.35 20.64 42.51
CA PHE A 136 -1.29 20.06 41.66
C PHE A 136 -1.39 18.51 41.60
N VAL A 137 -1.87 17.90 42.68
CA VAL A 137 -2.13 16.45 42.80
C VAL A 137 -3.25 15.99 41.86
N LEU A 138 -4.30 16.80 41.67
CA LEU A 138 -5.43 16.49 40.78
C LEU A 138 -5.01 16.54 39.30
N CYS A 139 -4.07 17.42 38.92
CA CYS A 139 -3.49 17.47 37.58
C CYS A 139 -2.61 16.24 37.26
N LEU A 140 -1.72 15.87 38.18
CA LEU A 140 -0.90 14.65 38.04
C LEU A 140 -1.79 13.41 37.90
N HIS A 141 -2.87 13.33 38.67
CA HIS A 141 -3.75 12.18 38.70
C HIS A 141 -4.74 12.11 37.51
N SER A 142 -5.18 13.26 36.96
CA SER A 142 -6.19 13.28 35.88
C SER A 142 -5.62 13.17 34.47
N VAL A 143 -4.37 13.59 34.22
CA VAL A 143 -3.80 13.63 32.86
C VAL A 143 -2.51 12.83 32.74
N ILE A 144 -1.57 12.99 33.68
CA ILE A 144 -0.26 12.34 33.60
C ILE A 144 -0.38 10.85 33.95
N PHE A 145 -1.11 10.50 35.00
CA PHE A 145 -1.30 9.12 35.42
C PHE A 145 -2.01 8.23 34.38
N PRO A 146 -3.11 8.65 33.73
CA PRO A 146 -3.72 7.85 32.67
C PRO A 146 -2.81 7.67 31.46
N LEU A 147 -2.03 8.68 31.08
CA LEU A 147 -1.10 8.61 29.95
C LEU A 147 0.06 7.65 30.23
N THR A 148 0.68 7.77 31.42
CA THR A 148 1.78 6.87 31.81
C THR A 148 1.29 5.43 32.02
N LEU A 149 0.08 5.26 32.56
CA LEU A 149 -0.56 3.95 32.69
C LEU A 149 -0.82 3.33 31.30
N GLN A 150 -1.38 4.09 30.36
CA GLN A 150 -1.62 3.61 29.01
C GLN A 150 -0.32 3.20 28.30
N MET A 151 0.73 4.01 28.41
CA MET A 151 2.05 3.69 27.85
C MET A 151 2.64 2.43 28.48
N LEU A 152 2.53 2.28 29.81
CA LEU A 152 3.00 1.09 30.52
C LEU A 152 2.21 -0.16 30.10
N THR A 153 0.89 -0.06 30.01
CA THR A 153 0.03 -1.16 29.53
C THR A 153 0.39 -1.56 28.11
N GLU A 154 0.61 -0.61 27.20
CA GLU A 154 1.02 -0.90 25.84
C GLU A 154 2.39 -1.61 25.78
N LYS A 155 3.35 -1.16 26.61
CA LYS A 155 4.67 -1.80 26.70
C LYS A 155 4.56 -3.24 27.22
N VAL A 156 3.82 -3.46 28.31
CA VAL A 156 3.60 -4.79 28.88
C VAL A 156 2.90 -5.70 27.87
N LEU A 157 1.91 -5.19 27.14
CA LEU A 157 1.20 -5.97 26.12
C LEU A 157 2.13 -6.38 24.96
N LYS A 158 3.00 -5.48 24.49
CA LYS A 158 4.01 -5.79 23.48
C LYS A 158 5.01 -6.84 23.96
N GLU A 159 5.53 -6.69 25.18
CA GLU A 159 6.45 -7.66 25.77
C GLU A 159 5.80 -9.03 25.94
N LEU A 160 4.55 -9.07 26.40
CA LEU A 160 3.79 -10.31 26.56
C LEU A 160 3.52 -10.99 25.21
N MET A 161 3.16 -10.23 24.18
CA MET A 161 3.02 -10.77 22.82
C MET A 161 4.34 -11.33 22.27
N LEU A 162 5.45 -10.64 22.51
CA LEU A 162 6.78 -11.11 22.11
C LEU A 162 7.12 -12.42 22.84
N PHE A 163 6.86 -12.48 24.14
CA PHE A 163 7.05 -13.69 24.95
C PHE A 163 6.24 -14.86 24.39
N PHE A 164 4.94 -14.70 24.14
CA PHE A 164 4.11 -15.77 23.58
C PHE A 164 4.62 -16.25 22.23
N ARG A 165 5.09 -15.33 21.37
CA ARG A 165 5.68 -15.69 20.07
C ARG A 165 6.97 -16.49 20.24
N THR A 166 7.82 -16.12 21.19
CA THR A 166 9.07 -16.85 21.48
C THR A 166 8.76 -18.24 22.02
N VAL A 167 7.86 -18.35 23.00
CA VAL A 167 7.44 -19.65 23.56
C VAL A 167 6.84 -20.55 22.48
N ALA A 168 6.03 -20.02 21.55
CA ALA A 168 5.50 -20.80 20.45
C ALA A 168 6.60 -21.36 19.53
N LYS A 169 7.63 -20.56 19.22
CA LYS A 169 8.78 -21.01 18.42
C LYS A 169 9.62 -22.04 19.16
N GLU A 170 9.90 -21.83 20.44
CA GLU A 170 10.66 -22.78 21.25
C GLU A 170 9.92 -24.12 21.38
N LYS A 171 8.59 -24.07 21.51
CA LYS A 171 7.74 -25.26 21.48
C LYS A 171 7.85 -26.01 20.15
N GLU A 172 7.77 -25.31 19.02
CA GLU A 172 7.91 -25.92 17.69
C GLU A 172 9.29 -26.59 17.51
N ILE A 173 10.36 -25.92 17.95
CA ILE A 173 11.72 -26.49 17.94
C ILE A 173 11.78 -27.74 18.82
N LEU A 174 11.22 -27.69 20.03
CA LEU A 174 11.20 -28.83 20.93
C LEU A 174 10.42 -30.01 20.34
N GLU A 175 9.29 -29.76 19.70
CA GLU A 175 8.48 -30.79 19.02
C GLU A 175 9.26 -31.44 17.87
N ALA A 176 9.98 -30.64 17.06
CA ALA A 176 10.83 -31.16 15.99
C ALA A 176 11.99 -32.02 16.53
N VAL A 177 12.66 -31.56 17.59
CA VAL A 177 13.74 -32.32 18.24
C VAL A 177 13.21 -33.63 18.82
N MET A 178 12.04 -33.60 19.47
CA MET A 178 11.39 -34.80 19.99
C MET A 178 11.02 -35.79 18.88
N ALA A 179 10.55 -35.31 17.73
CA ALA A 179 10.22 -36.16 16.58
C ALA A 179 11.48 -36.85 16.03
N ASN A 180 12.57 -36.11 15.84
CA ASN A 180 13.84 -36.66 15.38
C ASN A 180 14.38 -37.71 16.36
N TRP A 181 14.35 -37.42 17.66
CA TRP A 181 14.82 -38.37 18.67
C TRP A 181 14.00 -39.66 18.71
N LYS A 182 12.69 -39.58 18.45
CA LYS A 182 11.84 -40.79 18.30
C LYS A 182 12.24 -41.58 17.06
N SER A 183 12.45 -40.91 15.93
CA SER A 183 12.89 -41.56 14.69
C SER A 183 14.24 -42.30 14.88
N ASP A 184 15.23 -41.64 15.48
CA ASP A 184 16.55 -42.25 15.74
C ASP A 184 16.43 -43.47 16.67
N ARG A 185 15.56 -43.39 17.67
CA ARG A 185 15.29 -44.52 18.58
C ARG A 185 14.68 -45.69 17.81
N ASP A 186 13.67 -45.45 16.99
CA ASP A 186 12.98 -46.48 16.23
C ASP A 186 13.91 -47.13 15.20
N GLU A 187 14.78 -46.33 14.55
CA GLU A 187 15.81 -46.84 13.64
C GLU A 187 16.83 -47.73 14.37
N LYS A 188 17.27 -47.32 15.57
CA LYS A 188 18.16 -48.13 16.41
C LYS A 188 17.51 -49.43 16.85
N LEU A 189 16.22 -49.42 17.20
CA LEU A 189 15.47 -50.64 17.54
C LEU A 189 15.37 -51.59 16.33
N ASN A 190 15.02 -51.07 15.16
CA ASN A 190 14.97 -51.84 13.92
C ASN A 190 16.34 -52.46 13.56
N ALA A 191 17.43 -51.69 13.73
CA ALA A 191 18.78 -52.20 13.53
C ALA A 191 19.11 -53.35 14.50
N LEU A 192 18.70 -53.23 15.76
CA LEU A 192 18.90 -54.28 16.77
C LEU A 192 18.13 -55.56 16.40
N GLU A 193 16.89 -55.42 15.93
CA GLU A 193 16.05 -56.55 15.51
C GLU A 193 16.67 -57.27 14.30
N LYS A 194 17.12 -56.53 13.28
CA LYS A 194 17.83 -57.08 12.12
C LYS A 194 19.11 -57.81 12.54
N HIS A 195 19.88 -57.22 13.45
CA HIS A 195 21.08 -57.87 13.98
C HIS A 195 20.74 -59.19 14.69
N SER A 196 19.70 -59.21 15.52
CA SER A 196 19.22 -60.43 16.19
C SER A 196 18.78 -61.50 15.19
N TYR A 197 18.07 -61.11 14.14
CA TYR A 197 17.66 -62.01 13.05
C TYR A 197 18.85 -62.63 12.32
N ILE A 198 19.83 -61.82 11.91
CA ILE A 198 21.05 -62.31 11.24
C ILE A 198 21.83 -63.24 12.16
N GLN A 199 21.93 -62.90 13.46
CA GLN A 199 22.60 -63.74 14.44
C GLN A 199 21.91 -65.10 14.61
N ALA A 200 20.58 -65.14 14.56
CA ALA A 200 19.83 -66.40 14.58
C ALA A 200 20.15 -67.24 13.33
N GLN A 201 20.11 -66.64 12.14
CA GLN A 201 20.50 -67.34 10.92
C GLN A 201 21.92 -67.91 11.03
N ILE A 202 22.92 -67.11 11.43
CA ILE A 202 24.31 -67.57 11.56
C ILE A 202 24.41 -68.82 12.45
N LYS A 203 23.64 -68.88 13.55
CA LYS A 203 23.59 -70.05 14.42
C LYS A 203 23.00 -71.26 13.71
N ASP A 204 21.93 -71.08 12.93
CA ASP A 204 21.32 -72.15 12.15
C ASP A 204 22.30 -72.70 11.09
N TRP A 205 22.97 -71.83 10.33
CA TRP A 205 24.00 -72.22 9.37
C TRP A 205 25.17 -72.94 10.04
N ALA A 206 25.63 -72.45 11.21
CA ALA A 206 26.69 -73.10 11.98
C ALA A 206 26.28 -74.50 12.45
N ALA A 207 25.04 -74.69 12.92
CA ALA A 207 24.52 -75.99 13.33
C ALA A 207 24.44 -76.97 12.15
N ILE A 208 24.02 -76.52 10.97
CA ILE A 208 24.00 -77.33 9.74
C ILE A 208 25.41 -77.76 9.35
N LEU A 209 26.37 -76.82 9.35
CA LEU A 209 27.77 -77.12 9.04
C LEU A 209 28.37 -78.14 10.02
N GLU A 210 28.09 -77.99 11.32
CA GLU A 210 28.57 -78.93 12.33
C GLU A 210 27.96 -80.33 12.14
N ALA A 211 26.68 -80.42 11.79
CA ALA A 211 26.01 -81.70 11.49
C ALA A 211 26.61 -82.38 10.24
N LEU A 212 26.85 -81.63 9.17
CA LEU A 212 27.50 -82.14 7.96
C LEU A 212 28.92 -82.62 8.23
N GLN A 213 29.68 -81.87 9.04
CA GLN A 213 31.04 -82.26 9.43
C GLN A 213 31.06 -83.56 10.23
N LYS A 214 30.09 -83.75 11.15
CA LYS A 214 29.93 -85.02 11.89
C LYS A 214 29.60 -86.20 10.97
N HIS A 215 28.79 -85.98 9.94
CA HIS A 215 28.48 -87.00 8.93
C HIS A 215 29.69 -87.37 8.07
N LEU A 216 30.58 -86.43 7.77
CA LEU A 216 31.81 -86.66 6.99
C LEU A 216 32.96 -87.27 7.79
N ALA A 217 32.92 -87.16 9.11
CA ALA A 217 33.94 -87.69 10.02
C ALA A 217 33.63 -89.12 10.52
N MET A 218 32.48 -89.70 10.12
CA MET A 218 32.15 -91.12 10.24
C MET A 218 32.57 -91.86 8.97
#